data_AF-A0A9D8BTD7-F1
#
_entry.id   AF-A0A9D8BTD7-F1
#
_cell.length_a   1.000
_cell.length_b   1.000
_cell.length_c   1.000
_cell.angle_alpha   90.00
_cell.angle_beta   90.00
_cell.angle_gamma   90.00
#
_symmetry.space_group_name_H-M   'P 1'
#
loop_
_entity.id
_entity.type
_entity.pdbx_description
1 polymer ?
#
loop_
_entity_poly.entity_id
_entity_poly.type
_entity_poly.pdbx_seq_one_letter_code
_entity_poly.pdbx_strand_id
1 'polypeptide(L)'
;INRPVRLLFLAYADVIEPPTHPLPADFDYQIGIATYFPIVRCYVHRFDASDCSVNERYKGHLLGWAVEPKRHYKGQICIGEYYNVSGYKCLPICFMSTMATDIPYYYSIGARHFHYMHCTTDNMGNKALTNYQMARQLWEPGLDCEALWKDYFTGRYGPAHAQMRQFYENLEKMLCNVSELKYDLARQLERGAADLFPKPHLQYEKTAQQKDDGPDLVEILQSAKRCREIIGGVVKQELPERIRHRVAEDERLFTYGERTVQFYDALCRTYFDVRKSKLTEAREALAEAQELARLLEADTTSTTFSATHATDVNALSASRATGAPKRLAEMIRALETKK
;
A
#
# COMPACT_ATOMS: atom_id res chain seq x y z
N ILE A 1 -44.23 -7.58 5.22
CA ILE A 1 -43.08 -7.99 4.37
C ILE A 1 -42.09 -8.71 5.29
N ASN A 2 -42.04 -10.05 5.26
CA ASN A 2 -41.05 -10.83 6.01
C ASN A 2 -39.82 -11.03 5.11
N ARG A 3 -38.95 -10.02 5.04
CA ARG A 3 -37.67 -10.16 4.34
C ARG A 3 -36.60 -10.65 5.31
N PRO A 4 -35.80 -11.68 4.95
CA PRO A 4 -34.66 -12.07 5.77
C PRO A 4 -33.68 -10.91 5.86
N VAL A 5 -33.40 -10.46 7.08
CA VAL A 5 -32.42 -9.40 7.36
C VAL A 5 -31.08 -10.07 7.70
N ARG A 6 -30.00 -9.62 7.06
CA ARG A 6 -28.63 -9.95 7.47
C ARG A 6 -28.08 -8.80 8.31
N LEU A 7 -27.40 -9.12 9.40
CA LEU A 7 -26.72 -8.14 10.25
C LEU A 7 -25.22 -8.22 9.99
N LEU A 8 -24.69 -7.15 9.39
CA LEU A 8 -23.26 -6.98 9.20
C LEU A 8 -22.69 -6.17 10.39
N PHE A 9 -21.64 -6.68 11.02
CA PHE A 9 -20.93 -5.96 12.09
C PHE A 9 -19.41 -6.04 11.87
N LEU A 10 -18.66 -5.19 12.56
CA LEU A 10 -17.21 -5.05 12.37
C LEU A 10 -16.45 -5.84 13.44
N ALA A 11 -15.51 -6.68 12.99
CA ALA A 11 -14.39 -7.20 13.79
C ALA A 11 -13.14 -6.39 13.39
N TYR A 12 -12.97 -5.24 14.03
CA TYR A 12 -12.04 -4.19 13.62
C TYR A 12 -11.50 -3.42 14.82
N ALA A 13 -10.23 -2.98 14.74
CA ALA A 13 -9.54 -2.18 15.75
C ALA A 13 -9.70 -2.76 17.17
N ASP A 14 -10.34 -2.03 18.08
CA ASP A 14 -10.47 -2.40 19.49
C ASP A 14 -11.33 -3.65 19.73
N VAL A 15 -12.05 -4.13 18.71
CA VAL A 15 -12.90 -5.33 18.75
C VAL A 15 -12.49 -6.37 17.70
N ILE A 16 -11.20 -6.38 17.32
CA ILE A 16 -10.67 -7.31 16.31
C ILE A 16 -10.54 -8.75 16.83
N GLU A 17 -10.36 -8.93 18.14
CA GLU A 17 -10.24 -10.24 18.77
C GLU A 17 -11.59 -10.98 18.75
N PRO A 18 -11.59 -12.32 18.59
CA PRO A 18 -12.82 -13.11 18.65
C PRO A 18 -13.47 -13.05 20.04
N PRO A 19 -14.80 -13.28 20.15
CA PRO A 19 -15.46 -13.28 21.44
C PRO A 19 -14.85 -14.34 22.35
N THR A 20 -14.54 -13.97 23.58
CA THR A 20 -13.95 -14.83 24.63
C THR A 20 -14.99 -15.46 25.54
N HIS A 21 -16.25 -15.08 25.38
CA HIS A 21 -17.40 -15.63 26.11
C HIS A 21 -18.48 -16.13 25.14
N PRO A 22 -19.31 -17.09 25.56
CA PRO A 22 -20.47 -17.51 24.80
C PRO A 22 -21.39 -16.34 24.47
N LEU A 23 -21.90 -16.32 23.23
CA LEU A 23 -23.01 -15.45 22.84
C LEU A 23 -24.32 -15.94 23.50
N PRO A 24 -25.38 -15.12 23.56
CA PRO A 24 -26.70 -15.54 24.04
C PRO A 24 -27.16 -16.85 23.39
N ALA A 25 -27.87 -17.68 24.14
CA ALA A 25 -28.31 -19.00 23.67
C ALA A 25 -29.22 -18.94 22.44
N ASP A 26 -29.91 -17.81 22.25
CA ASP A 26 -30.81 -17.49 21.14
C ASP A 26 -30.14 -16.65 20.03
N PHE A 27 -28.81 -16.46 20.07
CA PHE A 27 -28.09 -15.73 19.03
C PHE A 27 -28.19 -16.45 17.66
N ASP A 28 -28.72 -15.75 16.67
CA ASP A 28 -28.88 -16.28 15.31
C ASP A 28 -27.61 -16.09 14.47
N TYR A 29 -26.82 -17.14 14.37
CA TYR A 29 -25.59 -17.19 13.55
C TYR A 29 -25.86 -17.13 12.04
N GLN A 30 -27.08 -17.41 11.58
CA GLN A 30 -27.41 -17.34 10.17
C GLN A 30 -27.51 -15.89 9.72
N ILE A 31 -28.06 -14.98 10.53
CA ILE A 31 -28.19 -13.57 10.14
C ILE A 31 -26.90 -12.78 10.33
N GLY A 32 -26.06 -13.15 11.30
CA GLY A 32 -24.83 -12.43 11.61
C GLY A 32 -23.71 -12.65 10.60
N ILE A 33 -23.09 -11.57 10.15
CA ILE A 33 -21.89 -11.57 9.30
C ILE A 33 -20.84 -10.67 9.97
N ALA A 34 -19.76 -11.27 10.46
CA ALA A 34 -18.62 -10.54 11.01
C ALA A 34 -17.70 -10.07 9.87
N THR A 35 -17.47 -8.77 9.77
CA THR A 35 -16.53 -8.20 8.79
C THR A 35 -15.18 -7.95 9.44
N TYR A 36 -14.22 -8.79 9.10
CA TYR A 36 -12.87 -8.76 9.64
C TYR A 36 -11.98 -7.82 8.82
N PHE A 37 -11.42 -6.79 9.47
CA PHE A 37 -10.57 -5.78 8.82
C PHE A 37 -9.16 -5.77 9.42
N PRO A 38 -8.15 -6.37 8.75
CA PRO A 38 -6.75 -6.33 9.18
C PRO A 38 -6.08 -5.00 8.74
N ILE A 39 -6.42 -3.91 9.43
CA ILE A 39 -5.89 -2.57 9.09
C ILE A 39 -4.40 -2.48 9.34
N VAL A 40 -3.65 -1.92 8.37
CA VAL A 40 -2.18 -1.79 8.42
C VAL A 40 -1.47 -3.16 8.54
N ARG A 41 -2.03 -4.20 7.91
CA ARG A 41 -1.32 -5.47 7.74
C ARG A 41 -0.12 -5.35 6.80
N CYS A 42 0.74 -6.36 6.80
CA CYS A 42 1.83 -6.45 5.86
C CYS A 42 1.32 -6.95 4.49
N TYR A 43 1.68 -6.22 3.42
CA TYR A 43 1.42 -6.61 2.02
C TYR A 43 2.67 -7.13 1.30
N VAL A 44 3.84 -7.08 1.95
CA VAL A 44 5.08 -7.71 1.47
C VAL A 44 4.95 -9.23 1.57
N HIS A 45 4.50 -9.71 2.73
CA HIS A 45 4.29 -11.12 2.99
C HIS A 45 2.84 -11.53 2.72
N ARG A 46 2.65 -12.79 2.33
CA ARG A 46 1.33 -13.41 2.25
C ARG A 46 0.61 -13.30 3.60
N PHE A 47 -0.72 -13.25 3.58
CA PHE A 47 -1.49 -13.19 4.83
C PHE A 47 -1.25 -14.41 5.73
N ASP A 48 -1.06 -15.59 5.11
CA ASP A 48 -0.90 -16.87 5.79
C ASP A 48 0.53 -17.20 6.21
N ALA A 49 1.50 -16.36 5.86
CA ALA A 49 2.92 -16.59 6.11
C ALA A 49 3.24 -16.69 7.61
N SER A 50 4.25 -17.50 7.97
CA SER A 50 4.72 -17.69 9.36
C SER A 50 5.92 -16.81 9.72
N ASP A 51 6.57 -16.24 8.72
CA ASP A 51 7.74 -15.37 8.84
C ASP A 51 7.39 -13.88 8.96
N CYS A 52 6.10 -13.53 9.07
CA CYS A 52 5.65 -12.15 9.31
C CYS A 52 4.86 -12.04 10.61
N SER A 53 5.43 -11.41 11.64
CA SER A 53 4.81 -11.19 12.95
C SER A 53 3.52 -10.39 12.86
N VAL A 54 3.45 -9.40 11.97
CA VAL A 54 2.26 -8.55 11.78
C VAL A 54 1.10 -9.39 11.24
N ASN A 55 1.33 -10.14 10.16
CA ASN A 55 0.30 -10.98 9.57
C ASN A 55 -0.02 -12.20 10.45
N GLU A 56 0.96 -12.76 11.18
CA GLU A 56 0.75 -13.84 12.14
C GLU A 56 -0.29 -13.46 13.21
N ARG A 57 -0.22 -12.23 13.74
CA ARG A 57 -1.20 -11.71 14.69
C ARG A 57 -2.60 -11.59 14.06
N TYR A 58 -2.71 -10.98 12.89
CA TYR A 58 -4.02 -10.87 12.21
C TYR A 58 -4.59 -12.24 11.83
N LYS A 59 -3.74 -13.16 11.37
CA LYS A 59 -4.10 -14.55 11.08
C LYS A 59 -4.67 -15.24 12.30
N GLY A 60 -4.03 -15.11 13.47
CA GLY A 60 -4.54 -15.64 14.73
C GLY A 60 -5.97 -15.16 15.03
N HIS A 61 -6.21 -13.85 14.95
CA HIS A 61 -7.56 -13.30 15.17
C HIS A 61 -8.56 -13.85 14.15
N LEU A 62 -8.21 -13.85 12.86
CA LEU A 62 -9.10 -14.32 11.80
C LEU A 62 -9.46 -15.80 11.97
N LEU A 63 -8.50 -16.66 12.30
CA LEU A 63 -8.75 -18.08 12.55
C LEU A 63 -9.65 -18.29 13.77
N GLY A 64 -9.46 -17.50 14.83
CA GLY A 64 -10.33 -17.46 16.00
C GLY A 64 -11.77 -17.08 15.68
N TRP A 65 -11.99 -16.18 14.70
CA TRP A 65 -13.33 -15.88 14.19
C TRP A 65 -13.87 -16.97 13.25
N ALA A 66 -13.03 -17.57 12.41
CA ALA A 66 -13.45 -18.29 11.20
C ALA A 66 -13.44 -19.82 11.30
N VAL A 67 -12.50 -20.44 12.02
CA VAL A 67 -12.29 -21.89 11.95
C VAL A 67 -11.91 -22.57 13.25
N GLU A 68 -11.45 -21.84 14.27
CA GLU A 68 -11.04 -22.48 15.54
C GLU A 68 -12.18 -23.32 16.15
N PRO A 69 -11.92 -24.59 16.58
CA PRO A 69 -12.99 -25.46 17.05
C PRO A 69 -13.78 -24.89 18.23
N LYS A 70 -13.08 -24.23 19.16
CA LYS A 70 -13.63 -23.67 20.41
C LYS A 70 -14.18 -22.25 20.28
N ARG A 71 -14.17 -21.64 19.09
CA ARG A 71 -14.67 -20.26 18.90
C ARG A 71 -16.12 -20.10 19.33
N HIS A 72 -16.47 -18.97 19.93
CA HIS A 72 -17.85 -18.68 20.33
C HIS A 72 -18.72 -18.19 19.16
N TYR A 73 -18.14 -17.44 18.22
CA TYR A 73 -18.87 -17.02 17.03
C TYR A 73 -18.87 -18.11 15.95
N LYS A 74 -20.05 -18.52 15.49
CA LYS A 74 -20.25 -19.57 14.46
C LYS A 74 -20.92 -19.05 13.18
N GLY A 75 -21.05 -17.73 13.03
CA GLY A 75 -21.69 -17.11 11.88
C GLY A 75 -20.77 -16.96 10.68
N GLN A 76 -21.22 -16.19 9.68
CA GLN A 76 -20.48 -15.98 8.44
C GLN A 76 -19.37 -14.94 8.60
N ILE A 77 -18.32 -15.09 7.79
CA ILE A 77 -17.19 -14.14 7.74
C ILE A 77 -17.21 -13.36 6.42
N CYS A 78 -17.10 -12.05 6.55
CA CYS A 78 -16.75 -11.11 5.50
C CYS A 78 -15.31 -10.65 5.69
N ILE A 79 -14.52 -10.63 4.62
CA ILE A 79 -13.17 -10.06 4.67
C ILE A 79 -13.24 -8.61 4.19
N GLY A 80 -12.70 -7.71 4.99
CA GLY A 80 -12.53 -6.31 4.63
C GLY A 80 -11.07 -6.00 4.32
N GLU A 81 -10.74 -5.75 3.06
CA GLU A 81 -9.38 -5.45 2.62
C GLU A 81 -9.16 -3.97 2.34
N TYR A 82 -7.91 -3.56 2.54
CA TYR A 82 -7.45 -2.19 2.40
C TYR A 82 -6.47 -2.05 1.22
N TYR A 83 -6.92 -2.43 0.01
CA TYR A 83 -6.17 -2.15 -1.22
C TYR A 83 -6.08 -0.64 -1.55
N ASN A 84 -6.54 0.23 -0.64
CA ASN A 84 -6.27 1.66 -0.54
C ASN A 84 -6.68 2.19 0.86
N VAL A 85 -5.99 1.85 1.96
CA VAL A 85 -6.33 2.48 3.25
C VAL A 85 -6.19 4.01 3.16
N SER A 86 -7.01 4.76 3.90
CA SER A 86 -7.01 6.23 3.86
C SER A 86 -5.62 6.86 4.08
N GLY A 87 -4.72 6.19 4.79
CA GLY A 87 -3.34 6.65 4.97
C GLY A 87 -2.41 6.49 3.77
N TYR A 88 -2.78 5.69 2.77
CA TYR A 88 -2.04 5.54 1.52
C TYR A 88 -2.31 6.69 0.56
N LYS A 89 -3.40 7.44 0.77
CA LYS A 89 -3.73 8.66 0.03
C LYS A 89 -3.66 8.48 -1.48
N CYS A 90 -4.26 7.40 -1.98
CA CYS A 90 -4.36 7.08 -3.40
C CYS A 90 -3.04 6.78 -4.12
N LEU A 91 -1.97 6.46 -3.37
CA LEU A 91 -0.71 5.98 -3.96
C LEU A 91 -0.97 4.89 -5.02
N PRO A 92 -0.14 4.81 -6.08
CA PRO A 92 -0.34 3.91 -7.21
C PRO A 92 0.07 2.47 -6.84
N ILE A 93 -0.48 1.91 -5.77
CA ILE A 93 -0.11 0.58 -5.29
C ILE A 93 -0.79 -0.49 -6.13
N CYS A 94 -0.06 -1.55 -6.44
CA CYS A 94 -0.60 -2.76 -7.04
C CYS A 94 -0.47 -3.93 -6.06
N PHE A 95 -1.48 -4.79 -6.03
CA PHE A 95 -1.56 -5.95 -5.11
C PHE A 95 -1.73 -7.24 -5.90
N MET A 96 -1.06 -7.35 -7.06
CA MET A 96 -1.18 -8.50 -7.96
C MET A 96 -0.86 -9.79 -7.22
N SER A 97 0.35 -9.89 -6.71
CA SER A 97 0.87 -11.08 -6.05
C SER A 97 0.14 -11.32 -4.73
N THR A 98 -0.18 -10.25 -3.98
CA THR A 98 -0.90 -10.37 -2.72
C THR A 98 -2.32 -10.94 -2.89
N MET A 99 -3.10 -10.43 -3.84
CA MET A 99 -4.45 -10.94 -4.08
C MET A 99 -4.44 -12.36 -4.66
N ALA A 100 -3.44 -12.70 -5.47
CA ALA A 100 -3.28 -14.03 -6.04
C ALA A 100 -3.17 -15.12 -4.95
N THR A 101 -2.63 -14.79 -3.78
CA THR A 101 -2.51 -15.73 -2.65
C THR A 101 -3.64 -15.59 -1.63
N ASP A 102 -4.00 -14.34 -1.30
CA ASP A 102 -4.80 -14.08 -0.10
C ASP A 102 -6.29 -14.33 -0.33
N ILE A 103 -6.83 -14.01 -1.52
CA ILE A 103 -8.24 -14.27 -1.85
C ILE A 103 -8.57 -15.79 -1.81
N PRO A 104 -7.80 -16.69 -2.47
CA PRO A 104 -8.01 -18.12 -2.33
C PRO A 104 -7.88 -18.60 -0.87
N TYR A 105 -6.91 -18.07 -0.11
CA TYR A 105 -6.74 -18.41 1.30
C TYR A 105 -7.98 -18.06 2.12
N TYR A 106 -8.48 -16.83 2.00
CA TYR A 106 -9.71 -16.39 2.68
C TYR A 106 -10.91 -17.25 2.34
N TYR A 107 -11.06 -17.63 1.06
CA TYR A 107 -12.13 -18.53 0.64
C TYR A 107 -12.00 -19.93 1.28
N SER A 108 -10.78 -20.45 1.39
CA SER A 108 -10.50 -21.77 1.95
C SER A 108 -10.86 -21.90 3.45
N ILE A 109 -10.77 -20.79 4.20
CA ILE A 109 -11.16 -20.74 5.62
C ILE A 109 -12.65 -20.39 5.83
N GLY A 110 -13.44 -20.37 4.76
CA GLY A 110 -14.91 -20.23 4.83
C GLY A 110 -15.45 -18.82 4.68
N ALA A 111 -14.62 -17.80 4.38
CA ALA A 111 -15.14 -16.47 4.07
C ALA A 111 -15.93 -16.49 2.75
N ARG A 112 -17.07 -15.79 2.72
CA ARG A 112 -17.98 -15.77 1.55
C ARG A 112 -18.44 -14.37 1.14
N HIS A 113 -18.03 -13.37 1.90
CA HIS A 113 -18.31 -11.96 1.63
C HIS A 113 -17.00 -11.19 1.59
N PHE A 114 -16.95 -10.11 0.81
CA PHE A 114 -15.73 -9.33 0.64
C PHE A 114 -16.04 -7.85 0.50
N HIS A 115 -15.30 -7.03 1.23
CA HIS A 115 -15.37 -5.58 1.24
C HIS A 115 -14.00 -5.02 0.82
N TYR A 116 -14.01 -4.03 -0.07
CA TYR A 116 -12.84 -3.25 -0.41
C TYR A 116 -13.05 -1.79 0.01
N MET A 117 -12.28 -1.34 1.01
CA MET A 117 -12.40 0.01 1.53
C MET A 117 -11.65 1.05 0.67
N HIS A 118 -12.30 2.20 0.47
CA HIS A 118 -11.79 3.36 -0.30
C HIS A 118 -11.36 3.02 -1.74
N CYS A 119 -12.14 2.17 -2.40
CA CYS A 119 -11.97 1.91 -3.82
C CYS A 119 -11.87 3.23 -4.61
N THR A 120 -10.82 3.35 -5.42
CA THR A 120 -10.69 4.43 -6.41
C THR A 120 -11.68 4.16 -7.53
N THR A 121 -12.63 5.08 -7.76
CA THR A 121 -13.74 4.88 -8.70
C THR A 121 -13.57 5.60 -10.03
N ASP A 122 -12.57 6.47 -10.14
CA ASP A 122 -12.25 7.22 -11.36
C ASP A 122 -10.74 7.42 -11.47
N ASN A 123 -10.23 7.71 -12.66
CA ASN A 123 -8.80 7.91 -12.94
C ASN A 123 -7.93 6.83 -12.28
N MET A 124 -8.29 5.57 -12.54
CA MET A 124 -7.74 4.42 -11.82
C MET A 124 -6.28 4.16 -12.20
N GLY A 125 -5.89 4.49 -13.44
CA GLY A 125 -4.58 4.17 -14.01
C GLY A 125 -4.11 2.78 -13.63
N ASN A 126 -2.99 2.70 -12.92
CA ASN A 126 -2.40 1.42 -12.56
C ASN A 126 -3.24 0.60 -11.55
N LYS A 127 -4.10 1.26 -10.76
CA LYS A 127 -5.03 0.61 -9.83
C LYS A 127 -6.18 -0.12 -10.54
N ALA A 128 -6.36 0.10 -11.85
CA ALA A 128 -7.36 -0.61 -12.64
C ALA A 128 -7.15 -2.13 -12.61
N LEU A 129 -5.90 -2.60 -12.53
CA LEU A 129 -5.60 -4.04 -12.40
C LEU A 129 -6.09 -4.58 -11.06
N THR A 130 -5.87 -3.85 -9.97
CA THR A 130 -6.34 -4.24 -8.63
C THR A 130 -7.85 -4.48 -8.63
N ASN A 131 -8.62 -3.54 -9.17
CA ASN A 131 -10.09 -3.67 -9.24
C ASN A 131 -10.53 -4.84 -10.15
N TYR A 132 -9.88 -4.98 -11.31
CA TYR A 132 -10.19 -6.05 -12.27
C TYR A 132 -9.89 -7.44 -11.69
N GLN A 133 -8.68 -7.63 -11.17
CA GLN A 133 -8.26 -8.91 -10.60
C GLN A 133 -9.11 -9.28 -9.39
N MET A 134 -9.37 -8.33 -8.48
CA MET A 134 -10.25 -8.57 -7.34
C MET A 134 -11.63 -9.06 -7.80
N ALA A 135 -12.27 -8.36 -8.73
CA ALA A 135 -13.59 -8.76 -9.22
C ALA A 135 -13.59 -10.17 -9.84
N ARG A 136 -12.53 -10.52 -10.59
CA ARG A 136 -12.38 -11.85 -11.20
C ARG A 136 -12.16 -12.94 -10.16
N GLN A 137 -11.26 -12.73 -9.19
CA GLN A 137 -10.96 -13.70 -8.14
C GLN A 137 -12.12 -13.87 -7.14
N LEU A 138 -12.92 -12.82 -6.88
CA LEU A 138 -14.12 -12.95 -6.05
C LEU A 138 -15.22 -13.76 -6.73
N TRP A 139 -15.26 -13.77 -8.06
CA TRP A 139 -16.13 -14.65 -8.83
C TRP A 139 -15.62 -16.09 -8.85
N GLU A 140 -14.31 -16.27 -9.07
CA GLU A 140 -13.65 -17.57 -9.14
C GLU A 140 -12.34 -17.56 -8.32
N PRO A 141 -12.38 -17.93 -7.02
CA PRO A 141 -11.21 -17.84 -6.14
C PRO A 141 -10.04 -18.74 -6.54
N GLY A 142 -10.29 -19.79 -7.33
CA GLY A 142 -9.29 -20.73 -7.82
C GLY A 142 -8.74 -20.41 -9.22
N LEU A 143 -9.05 -19.24 -9.78
CA LEU A 143 -8.60 -18.89 -11.13
C LEU A 143 -7.07 -18.86 -11.26
N ASP A 144 -6.57 -19.14 -12.46
CA ASP A 144 -5.16 -18.97 -12.80
C ASP A 144 -4.83 -17.47 -13.00
N CYS A 145 -4.15 -16.88 -12.02
CA CYS A 145 -3.78 -15.47 -12.05
C CYS A 145 -2.77 -15.14 -13.16
N GLU A 146 -1.87 -16.06 -13.55
CA GLU A 146 -0.92 -15.78 -14.63
C GLU A 146 -1.63 -15.72 -15.99
N ALA A 147 -2.57 -16.62 -16.23
CA ALA A 147 -3.44 -16.54 -17.41
C ALA A 147 -4.27 -15.24 -17.41
N LEU A 148 -4.82 -14.86 -16.26
CA LEU A 148 -5.58 -13.61 -16.10
C LEU A 148 -4.73 -12.37 -16.39
N TRP A 149 -3.52 -12.30 -15.86
CA TRP A 149 -2.62 -11.17 -16.10
C TRP A 149 -2.18 -11.10 -17.54
N LYS A 150 -1.84 -12.25 -18.17
CA LYS A 150 -1.52 -12.30 -19.60
C LYS A 150 -2.66 -11.70 -20.43
N ASP A 151 -3.90 -12.14 -20.21
CA ASP A 151 -5.09 -11.59 -20.86
C ASP A 151 -5.24 -10.08 -20.62
N TYR A 152 -5.13 -9.64 -19.36
CA TYR A 152 -5.24 -8.23 -19.00
C TYR A 152 -4.20 -7.36 -19.71
N PHE A 153 -2.91 -7.71 -19.65
CA PHE A 153 -1.86 -6.88 -20.23
C PHE A 153 -1.93 -6.88 -21.76
N THR A 154 -2.18 -8.03 -22.39
CA THR A 154 -2.36 -8.11 -23.84
C THR A 154 -3.56 -7.27 -24.29
N GLY A 155 -4.72 -7.40 -23.63
CA GLY A 155 -5.92 -6.65 -23.99
C GLY A 155 -5.86 -5.15 -23.64
N ARG A 156 -5.20 -4.78 -22.54
CA ARG A 156 -5.12 -3.39 -22.08
C ARG A 156 -4.06 -2.58 -22.81
N TYR A 157 -2.90 -3.17 -23.08
CA TYR A 157 -1.72 -2.45 -23.58
C TYR A 157 -1.26 -2.88 -24.97
N GLY A 158 -1.88 -3.90 -25.58
CA GLY A 158 -1.60 -4.30 -26.95
C GLY A 158 -0.10 -4.50 -27.20
N PRO A 159 0.53 -3.82 -28.18
CA PRO A 159 1.96 -3.96 -28.46
C PRO A 159 2.89 -3.72 -27.26
N ALA A 160 2.49 -2.91 -26.28
CA ALA A 160 3.31 -2.58 -25.11
C ALA A 160 3.13 -3.57 -23.93
N HIS A 161 2.35 -4.66 -24.09
CA HIS A 161 1.93 -5.51 -22.97
C HIS A 161 3.08 -6.08 -22.14
N ALA A 162 4.17 -6.53 -22.79
CA ALA A 162 5.30 -7.14 -22.09
C ALA A 162 6.03 -6.13 -21.18
N GLN A 163 6.25 -4.92 -21.69
CA GLN A 163 6.86 -3.84 -20.93
C GLN A 163 5.94 -3.36 -19.81
N MET A 164 4.64 -3.22 -20.08
CA MET A 164 3.70 -2.81 -19.05
C MET A 164 3.54 -3.86 -17.95
N ARG A 165 3.63 -5.16 -18.25
CA ARG A 165 3.71 -6.20 -17.22
C ARG A 165 4.92 -6.00 -16.31
N GLN A 166 6.10 -5.79 -16.89
CA GLN A 166 7.32 -5.54 -16.11
C GLN A 166 7.24 -4.24 -15.29
N PHE A 167 6.62 -3.19 -15.82
CA PHE A 167 6.36 -1.96 -15.09
C PHE A 167 5.50 -2.22 -13.85
N TYR A 168 4.42 -2.98 -13.97
CA TYR A 168 3.55 -3.32 -12.85
C TYR A 168 4.24 -4.19 -11.79
N GLU A 169 5.07 -5.16 -12.21
CA GLU A 169 5.84 -6.00 -11.29
C GLU A 169 6.86 -5.18 -10.48
N ASN A 170 7.50 -4.19 -11.10
CA ASN A 170 8.39 -3.27 -10.38
C ASN A 170 7.60 -2.28 -9.52
N LEU A 171 6.41 -1.87 -9.95
CA LEU A 171 5.54 -0.97 -9.19
C LEU A 171 5.02 -1.66 -7.91
N GLU A 172 4.65 -2.93 -7.99
CA GLU A 172 4.32 -3.74 -6.81
C GLU A 172 5.52 -3.81 -5.85
N LYS A 173 6.72 -4.15 -6.32
CA LYS A 173 7.94 -4.17 -5.49
C LYS A 173 8.27 -2.82 -4.84
N MET A 174 8.06 -1.73 -5.58
CA MET A 174 8.30 -0.37 -5.10
C MET A 174 7.36 0.01 -3.95
N LEU A 175 6.11 -0.47 -3.94
CA LEU A 175 5.06 -0.01 -3.04
C LEU A 175 4.44 -1.10 -2.16
N CYS A 176 4.90 -2.36 -2.23
CA CYS A 176 4.37 -3.45 -1.40
C CYS A 176 4.58 -3.22 0.10
N ASN A 177 5.58 -2.40 0.46
CA ASN A 177 5.86 -2.00 1.84
C ASN A 177 5.20 -0.67 2.27
N VAL A 178 4.10 -0.30 1.60
CA VAL A 178 3.42 0.98 1.82
C VAL A 178 2.99 1.24 3.26
N SER A 179 2.67 0.20 4.03
CA SER A 179 2.30 0.35 5.44
C SER A 179 3.44 0.96 6.24
N GLU A 180 4.68 0.47 6.07
CA GLU A 180 5.85 1.02 6.74
C GLU A 180 6.22 2.40 6.19
N LEU A 181 6.13 2.61 4.87
CA LEU A 181 6.37 3.93 4.28
C LEU A 181 5.44 5.01 4.86
N LYS A 182 4.13 4.71 5.02
CA LYS A 182 3.10 5.71 5.34
C LYS A 182 2.72 5.83 6.81
N TYR A 183 2.83 4.74 7.56
CA TYR A 183 2.47 4.70 8.98
C TYR A 183 3.69 4.70 9.90
N ASP A 184 4.88 4.45 9.36
CA ASP A 184 6.15 4.57 10.11
C ASP A 184 7.03 5.68 9.52
N LEU A 185 7.76 5.42 8.44
CA LEU A 185 8.83 6.30 7.92
C LEU A 185 8.37 7.75 7.75
N ALA A 186 7.23 8.00 7.08
CA ALA A 186 6.71 9.35 6.90
C ALA A 186 6.51 10.09 8.24
N ARG A 187 6.03 9.40 9.27
CA ARG A 187 5.85 9.98 10.62
C ARG A 187 7.19 10.19 11.32
N GLN A 188 8.15 9.29 11.12
CA GLN A 188 9.51 9.44 11.66
C GLN A 188 10.21 10.67 11.08
N LEU A 189 10.09 10.87 9.77
CA LEU A 189 10.59 12.04 9.06
C LEU A 189 9.89 13.32 9.54
N GLU A 190 8.56 13.27 9.66
CA GLU A 190 7.73 14.41 10.10
C GLU A 190 7.97 14.82 11.55
N ARG A 191 8.42 13.91 12.43
CA ARG A 191 8.81 14.25 13.82
C ARG A 191 10.30 14.51 14.00
N GLY A 192 11.12 14.14 13.03
CA GLY A 192 12.58 14.20 13.12
C GLY A 192 13.17 13.21 14.12
N ALA A 193 12.63 11.99 14.12
CA ALA A 193 13.01 10.93 15.05
C ALA A 193 14.48 10.55 14.91
N ALA A 194 15.18 10.29 16.02
CA ALA A 194 16.57 9.86 16.02
C ALA A 194 16.78 8.54 15.24
N ASP A 195 15.86 7.59 15.41
CA ASP A 195 15.80 6.37 14.60
C ASP A 195 14.65 6.50 13.59
N LEU A 196 15.01 6.45 12.29
CA LEU A 196 14.06 6.56 11.18
C LEU A 196 13.52 5.20 10.74
N PHE A 197 14.18 4.10 11.11
CA PHE A 197 13.90 2.74 10.63
C PHE A 197 13.86 1.74 11.81
N PRO A 198 12.93 1.91 12.77
CA PRO A 198 12.94 1.14 14.02
C PRO A 198 12.50 -0.31 13.88
N LYS A 199 12.08 -0.76 12.69
CA LYS A 199 11.51 -2.09 12.45
C LYS A 199 12.23 -2.84 11.33
N PRO A 200 12.30 -4.18 11.42
CA PRO A 200 12.94 -5.01 10.39
C PRO A 200 12.26 -4.93 9.01
N HIS A 201 10.96 -4.65 8.97
CA HIS A 201 10.19 -4.58 7.72
C HIS A 201 10.69 -3.54 6.73
N LEU A 202 11.39 -2.49 7.18
CA LEU A 202 11.94 -1.46 6.31
C LEU A 202 13.23 -0.94 6.93
N GLN A 203 14.36 -1.13 6.26
CA GLN A 203 15.62 -0.45 6.54
C GLN A 203 15.96 0.52 5.41
N TYR A 204 16.98 1.36 5.64
CA TYR A 204 17.45 2.29 4.61
C TYR A 204 18.29 1.56 3.55
N GLU A 205 19.38 0.94 3.99
CA GLU A 205 20.26 0.13 3.15
C GLU A 205 19.81 -1.33 3.14
N LYS A 206 20.32 -2.09 2.18
CA LYS A 206 20.00 -3.50 2.03
C LYS A 206 20.39 -4.29 3.28
N THR A 207 19.39 -4.93 3.87
CA THR A 207 19.51 -5.92 4.92
C THR A 207 18.85 -7.22 4.47
N ALA A 208 19.03 -8.27 5.26
CA ALA A 208 18.31 -9.52 5.06
C ALA A 208 17.99 -10.07 6.45
N GLN A 209 16.72 -10.07 6.78
CA GLN A 209 16.21 -10.65 8.02
C GLN A 209 15.55 -12.00 7.74
N GLN A 210 15.59 -12.91 8.71
CA GLN A 210 14.88 -14.19 8.57
C GLN A 210 13.37 -14.04 8.80
N LYS A 211 12.98 -13.07 9.62
CA LYS A 211 11.60 -12.77 9.99
C LYS A 211 11.36 -11.30 9.72
N ASP A 212 10.17 -10.98 9.22
CA ASP A 212 9.71 -9.60 8.99
C ASP A 212 10.53 -8.83 7.94
N ASP A 213 11.21 -9.51 7.02
CA ASP A 213 12.04 -8.87 5.99
C ASP A 213 11.18 -8.24 4.90
N GLY A 214 11.59 -7.10 4.37
CA GLY A 214 10.89 -6.48 3.25
C GLY A 214 11.82 -5.63 2.42
N PRO A 215 11.35 -5.11 1.27
CA PRO A 215 12.18 -4.24 0.45
C PRO A 215 12.62 -3.02 1.24
N ASP A 216 13.94 -2.83 1.30
CA ASP A 216 14.55 -1.66 1.91
C ASP A 216 14.39 -0.43 1.01
N LEU A 217 14.57 0.77 1.58
CA LEU A 217 14.33 2.01 0.83
C LEU A 217 15.19 2.10 -0.44
N VAL A 218 16.45 1.67 -0.39
CA VAL A 218 17.32 1.62 -1.58
C VAL A 218 16.80 0.65 -2.64
N GLU A 219 16.23 -0.50 -2.26
CA GLU A 219 15.64 -1.46 -3.20
C GLU A 219 14.32 -0.95 -3.81
N ILE A 220 13.53 -0.23 -3.01
CA ILE A 220 12.34 0.51 -3.44
C ILE A 220 12.71 1.56 -4.50
N LEU A 221 13.76 2.36 -4.25
CA LEU A 221 14.26 3.37 -5.21
C LEU A 221 14.78 2.74 -6.50
N GLN A 222 15.46 1.59 -6.43
CA GLN A 222 15.86 0.84 -7.62
C GLN A 222 14.65 0.37 -8.43
N SER A 223 13.59 -0.09 -7.76
CA SER A 223 12.34 -0.49 -8.42
C SER A 223 11.64 0.72 -9.05
N ALA A 224 11.61 1.87 -8.38
CA ALA A 224 11.10 3.12 -8.93
C ALA A 224 11.87 3.55 -10.20
N LYS A 225 13.21 3.48 -10.17
CA LYS A 225 14.05 3.77 -11.35
C LYS A 225 13.72 2.85 -12.52
N ARG A 226 13.60 1.54 -12.29
CA ARG A 226 13.20 0.56 -13.32
C ARG A 226 11.82 0.88 -13.88
N CYS A 227 10.85 1.22 -13.04
CA CYS A 227 9.52 1.67 -13.48
C CYS A 227 9.63 2.87 -14.44
N ARG A 228 10.40 3.89 -14.06
CA ARG A 228 10.60 5.10 -14.87
C ARG A 228 11.25 4.83 -16.22
N GLU A 229 12.28 3.99 -16.25
CA GLU A 229 12.95 3.56 -17.48
C GLU A 229 11.96 2.86 -18.42
N ILE A 230 11.17 1.92 -17.89
CA ILE A 230 10.20 1.14 -18.67
C ILE A 230 9.10 2.05 -19.22
N ILE A 231 8.40 2.79 -18.35
CA ILE A 231 7.25 3.60 -18.79
C ILE A 231 7.69 4.76 -19.68
N GLY A 232 8.86 5.35 -19.42
CA GLY A 232 9.46 6.36 -20.28
C GLY A 232 9.85 5.80 -21.66
N GLY A 233 10.20 4.52 -21.75
CA GLY A 233 10.38 3.81 -23.02
C GLY A 233 9.06 3.57 -23.75
N VAL A 234 8.01 3.15 -23.04
CA VAL A 234 6.68 2.90 -23.62
C VAL A 234 6.02 4.17 -24.14
N VAL A 235 6.11 5.29 -23.42
CA VAL A 235 5.54 6.59 -23.84
C VAL A 235 6.12 7.08 -25.18
N LYS A 236 7.36 6.70 -25.51
CA LYS A 236 8.02 7.08 -26.78
C LYS A 236 7.63 6.21 -27.97
N GLN A 237 6.89 5.12 -27.74
CA GLN A 237 6.48 4.21 -28.82
C GLN A 237 5.30 4.77 -29.61
N GLU A 238 5.26 4.44 -30.90
CA GLU A 238 4.07 4.65 -31.72
C GLU A 238 3.00 3.63 -31.35
N LEU A 239 2.10 4.02 -30.46
CA LEU A 239 0.99 3.19 -29.99
C LEU A 239 -0.35 3.73 -30.51
N PRO A 240 -1.36 2.86 -30.70
CA PRO A 240 -2.74 3.29 -30.91
C PRO A 240 -3.21 4.27 -29.83
N GLU A 241 -4.01 5.26 -30.20
CA GLU A 241 -4.40 6.36 -29.30
C GLU A 241 -5.02 5.89 -27.98
N ARG A 242 -5.90 4.88 -28.04
CA ARG A 242 -6.50 4.26 -26.86
C ARG A 242 -5.47 3.72 -25.88
N ILE A 243 -4.36 3.16 -26.37
CA ILE A 243 -3.28 2.60 -25.55
C ILE A 243 -2.42 3.73 -24.99
N ARG A 244 -2.12 4.76 -25.79
CA ARG A 244 -1.39 5.96 -25.33
C ARG A 244 -2.08 6.63 -24.14
N HIS A 245 -3.39 6.80 -24.20
CA HIS A 245 -4.15 7.36 -23.07
C HIS A 245 -4.03 6.54 -21.79
N ARG A 246 -4.07 5.20 -21.88
CA ARG A 246 -3.91 4.31 -20.71
C ARG A 246 -2.51 4.41 -20.12
N VAL A 247 -1.49 4.40 -20.97
CA VAL A 247 -0.09 4.55 -20.53
C VAL A 247 0.11 5.92 -19.87
N ALA A 248 -0.46 6.99 -20.42
CA ALA A 248 -0.38 8.33 -19.84
C ALA A 248 -1.12 8.44 -18.50
N GLU A 249 -2.22 7.69 -18.32
CA GLU A 249 -2.90 7.57 -17.03
C GLU A 249 -2.01 6.88 -15.98
N ASP A 250 -1.40 5.75 -16.34
CA ASP A 250 -0.49 5.01 -15.46
C ASP A 250 0.75 5.84 -15.11
N GLU A 251 1.32 6.56 -16.08
CA GLU A 251 2.51 7.41 -15.92
C GLU A 251 2.26 8.55 -14.94
N ARG A 252 1.11 9.22 -15.05
CA ARG A 252 0.74 10.30 -14.14
C ARG A 252 0.64 9.81 -12.70
N LEU A 253 -0.07 8.70 -12.47
CA LEU A 253 -0.24 8.16 -11.12
C LEU A 253 1.07 7.60 -10.56
N PHE A 254 1.88 6.95 -11.40
CA PHE A 254 3.22 6.50 -11.02
C PHE A 254 4.11 7.65 -10.58
N THR A 255 4.09 8.78 -11.30
CA THR A 255 4.89 9.95 -10.97
C THR A 255 4.63 10.46 -9.55
N TYR A 256 3.39 10.37 -9.06
CA TYR A 256 3.08 10.67 -7.66
C TYR A 256 3.80 9.71 -6.70
N GLY A 257 3.70 8.40 -6.93
CA GLY A 257 4.38 7.39 -6.11
C GLY A 257 5.90 7.53 -6.14
N GLU A 258 6.48 7.77 -7.32
CA GLU A 258 7.91 7.93 -7.54
C GLU A 258 8.46 9.13 -6.77
N ARG A 259 7.84 10.30 -6.95
CA ARG A 259 8.25 11.52 -6.24
C ARG A 259 8.10 11.37 -4.73
N THR A 260 7.09 10.63 -4.26
CA THR A 260 6.90 10.38 -2.83
C THR A 260 8.07 9.60 -2.23
N VAL A 261 8.53 8.52 -2.88
CA VAL A 261 9.64 7.72 -2.35
C VAL A 261 10.99 8.44 -2.49
N GLN A 262 11.19 9.19 -3.58
CA GLN A 262 12.36 10.06 -3.76
C GLN A 262 12.40 11.16 -2.70
N PHE A 263 11.24 11.73 -2.36
CA PHE A 263 11.14 12.74 -1.30
C PHE A 263 11.53 12.16 0.05
N TYR A 264 11.05 10.97 0.39
CA TYR A 264 11.45 10.28 1.62
C TYR A 264 12.95 9.98 1.66
N ASP A 265 13.54 9.54 0.55
CA ASP A 265 14.98 9.32 0.43
C ASP A 265 15.80 10.60 0.69
N ALA A 266 15.47 11.69 0.00
CA ALA A 266 16.15 12.97 0.16
C ALA A 266 16.08 13.49 1.61
N LEU A 267 14.93 13.31 2.28
CA LEU A 267 14.79 13.62 3.70
C LEU A 267 15.65 12.71 4.59
N CYS A 268 15.71 11.40 4.32
CA CYS A 268 16.56 10.46 5.06
C CYS A 268 18.03 10.86 4.97
N ARG A 269 18.54 11.08 3.74
CA ARG A 269 19.91 11.53 3.50
C ARG A 269 20.22 12.82 4.26
N THR A 270 19.33 13.80 4.19
CA THR A 270 19.49 15.05 4.94
C THR A 270 19.61 14.81 6.44
N TYR A 271 18.74 13.99 7.05
CA TYR A 271 18.85 13.66 8.48
C TYR A 271 20.17 12.98 8.81
N PHE A 272 20.63 12.02 8.00
CA PHE A 272 21.89 11.31 8.22
C PHE A 272 23.09 12.26 8.16
N ASP A 273 23.14 13.14 7.17
CA ASP A 273 24.26 14.06 6.98
C ASP A 273 24.27 15.17 8.03
N VAL A 274 23.11 15.72 8.40
CA VAL A 274 22.98 16.67 9.52
C VAL A 274 23.50 16.07 10.81
N ARG A 275 23.12 14.82 11.14
CA ARG A 275 23.58 14.13 12.37
C ARG A 275 25.08 13.84 12.36
N LYS A 276 25.67 13.67 11.18
CA LYS A 276 27.11 13.49 10.97
C LYS A 276 27.88 14.81 10.81
N SER A 277 27.22 15.96 10.98
CA SER A 277 27.79 17.30 10.77
C SER A 277 28.35 17.55 9.36
N LYS A 278 27.85 16.82 8.35
CA LYS A 278 28.19 16.95 6.93
C LYS A 278 27.31 18.00 6.26
N LEU A 279 27.61 19.27 6.51
CA LEU A 279 26.72 20.38 6.14
C LEU A 279 26.56 20.59 4.63
N THR A 280 27.59 20.29 3.83
CA THR A 280 27.52 20.46 2.37
C THR A 280 26.54 19.44 1.78
N GLU A 281 26.74 18.16 2.10
CA GLU A 281 25.90 17.05 1.65
C GLU A 281 24.46 17.19 2.17
N ALA A 282 24.30 17.62 3.43
CA ALA A 282 22.99 17.91 4.00
C ALA A 282 22.23 19.01 3.22
N ARG A 283 22.91 20.08 2.78
CA ARG A 283 22.28 21.16 2.00
C ARG A 283 21.87 20.68 0.61
N GLU A 284 22.70 19.88 -0.04
CA GLU A 284 22.40 19.30 -1.36
C GLU A 284 21.17 18.39 -1.29
N ALA A 285 21.14 17.46 -0.33
CA ALA A 285 19.98 16.58 -0.12
C ALA A 285 18.71 17.35 0.27
N LEU A 286 18.84 18.42 1.08
CA LEU A 286 17.70 19.26 1.43
C LEU A 286 17.14 20.03 0.22
N ALA A 287 18.01 20.55 -0.65
CA ALA A 287 17.59 21.25 -1.86
C ALA A 287 16.79 20.31 -2.80
N GLU A 288 17.23 19.07 -2.94
CA GLU A 288 16.50 18.03 -3.66
C GLU A 288 15.14 17.74 -3.01
N ALA A 289 15.09 17.57 -1.68
CA ALA A 289 13.84 17.36 -0.96
C ALA A 289 12.86 18.53 -1.12
N GLN A 290 13.35 19.77 -1.16
CA GLN A 290 12.53 20.97 -1.36
C GLN A 290 11.95 21.04 -2.78
N GLU A 291 12.74 20.69 -3.81
CA GLU A 291 12.22 20.65 -5.18
C GLU A 291 11.17 19.54 -5.35
N LEU A 292 11.40 18.36 -4.77
CA LEU A 292 10.41 17.29 -4.76
C LEU A 292 9.14 17.70 -4.00
N ALA A 293 9.28 18.40 -2.87
CA ALA A 293 8.14 18.93 -2.13
C ALA A 293 7.32 19.90 -2.98
N ARG A 294 7.96 20.80 -3.73
CA ARG A 294 7.29 21.74 -4.66
C ARG A 294 6.54 20.99 -5.76
N LEU A 295 7.15 19.96 -6.34
CA LEU A 295 6.52 19.13 -7.38
C LEU A 295 5.33 18.31 -6.85
N LEU A 296 5.41 17.82 -5.61
CA LEU A 296 4.31 17.14 -4.92
C LEU A 296 3.20 18.13 -4.51
N GLU A 297 3.54 19.35 -4.11
CA GLU A 297 2.56 20.38 -3.77
C GLU A 297 1.74 20.81 -5.00
N ALA A 298 2.38 20.85 -6.17
CA ALA A 298 1.71 21.16 -7.44
C ALA A 298 0.77 20.04 -7.94
N ASP A 299 0.95 18.80 -7.49
CA ASP A 299 0.05 17.69 -7.84
C ASP A 299 -1.17 17.67 -6.92
N THR A 300 -2.24 18.30 -7.38
CA THR A 300 -3.55 18.36 -6.71
C THR A 300 -4.53 17.30 -7.21
N THR A 301 -4.09 16.42 -8.11
CA THR A 301 -4.99 15.50 -8.84
C THR A 301 -4.79 14.05 -8.43
N SER A 302 -3.55 13.60 -8.21
CA SER A 302 -3.27 12.18 -7.92
C SER A 302 -3.89 11.68 -6.61
N THR A 303 -4.33 12.61 -5.74
CA THR A 303 -4.88 12.35 -4.41
C THR A 303 -6.40 12.45 -4.32
N THR A 304 -7.18 12.61 -5.40
CA THR A 304 -8.59 13.08 -5.30
C THR A 304 -9.69 12.10 -5.70
N PHE A 305 -9.38 10.87 -6.12
CA PHE A 305 -10.37 9.96 -6.74
C PHE A 305 -10.81 8.77 -5.86
N SER A 306 -10.66 8.88 -4.54
CA SER A 306 -11.15 7.88 -3.58
C SER A 306 -12.09 8.55 -2.57
N ALA A 307 -12.54 7.82 -1.55
CA ALA A 307 -13.38 8.39 -0.49
C ALA A 307 -12.73 9.62 0.17
N THR A 308 -13.54 10.55 0.68
CA THR A 308 -13.11 11.84 1.26
C THR A 308 -11.97 11.74 2.29
N HIS A 309 -11.93 10.67 3.08
CA HIS A 309 -10.85 10.45 4.05
C HIS A 309 -9.54 9.92 3.43
N ALA A 310 -9.63 9.28 2.26
CA ALA A 310 -8.52 8.79 1.47
C ALA A 310 -7.99 9.82 0.45
N THR A 311 -8.60 11.01 0.39
CA THR A 311 -8.14 12.12 -0.44
C THR A 311 -7.32 13.15 0.35
N ASP A 312 -6.59 14.01 -0.35
CA ASP A 312 -5.82 15.11 0.23
C ASP A 312 -5.76 16.32 -0.72
N VAL A 313 -5.39 17.49 -0.19
CA VAL A 313 -5.36 18.75 -0.95
C VAL A 313 -4.28 18.76 -2.04
N ASN A 314 -3.17 18.05 -1.81
CA ASN A 314 -2.11 17.81 -2.77
C ASN A 314 -1.25 16.61 -2.34
N ALA A 315 -0.37 16.16 -3.24
CA ALA A 315 0.52 15.04 -3.00
C ALA A 315 1.55 15.28 -1.88
N LEU A 316 1.95 16.54 -1.61
CA LEU A 316 2.86 16.86 -0.51
C LEU A 316 2.19 16.65 0.84
N SER A 317 0.98 17.17 1.05
CA SER A 317 0.17 16.93 2.25
C SER A 317 -0.11 15.44 2.42
N ALA A 318 -0.48 14.78 1.33
CA ALA A 318 -0.67 13.33 1.30
C ALA A 318 0.59 12.55 1.68
N SER A 319 1.80 13.10 1.48
CA SER A 319 3.06 12.47 1.87
C SER A 319 3.18 12.27 3.39
N ARG A 320 2.47 13.07 4.21
CA ARG A 320 2.57 13.08 5.69
C ARG A 320 3.94 13.50 6.25
N ALA A 321 4.81 14.08 5.42
CA ALA A 321 6.13 14.59 5.82
C ALA A 321 6.33 16.07 5.44
N THR A 322 5.24 16.85 5.39
CA THR A 322 5.21 18.25 4.95
C THR A 322 6.09 19.17 5.78
N GLY A 323 6.22 18.93 7.09
CA GLY A 323 7.00 19.75 8.01
C GLY A 323 8.50 19.41 8.01
N ALA A 324 8.88 18.25 7.47
CA ALA A 324 10.26 17.76 7.54
C ALA A 324 11.29 18.69 6.87
N PRO A 325 11.09 19.24 5.64
CA PRO A 325 12.05 20.15 5.03
C PRO A 325 12.35 21.39 5.88
N LYS A 326 11.31 21.99 6.48
CA LYS A 326 11.46 23.16 7.35
C LYS A 326 12.29 22.83 8.58
N ARG A 327 12.01 21.71 9.25
CA ARG A 327 12.77 21.27 10.42
C ARG A 327 14.24 21.04 10.07
N LEU A 328 14.52 20.36 8.96
CA LEU A 328 15.89 20.07 8.52
C LEU A 328 16.67 21.36 8.23
N ALA A 329 16.04 22.36 7.60
CA ALA A 329 16.63 23.67 7.41
C ALA A 329 16.99 24.36 8.74
N GLU A 330 16.14 24.25 9.76
CA GLU A 330 16.40 24.77 11.11
C GLU A 330 17.57 24.04 11.78
N MET A 331 17.66 22.71 11.63
CA MET A 331 18.77 21.92 12.17
C MET A 331 20.11 22.29 11.53
N ILE A 332 20.16 22.47 10.21
CA ILE A 332 21.36 22.92 9.49
C ILE A 332 21.82 24.30 10.00
N ARG A 333 20.90 25.28 10.07
CA ARG A 333 21.20 26.62 10.61
C ARG A 333 21.74 26.57 12.03
N ALA A 334 21.18 25.73 12.90
CA ALA A 334 21.62 25.61 14.28
C ALA A 334 23.02 24.98 14.44
N LEU A 335 23.49 24.21 13.45
CA LEU A 335 24.86 23.68 13.43
C LEU A 335 25.87 24.72 12.90
N GLU A 336 25.43 25.58 11.98
CA GLU A 336 26.24 26.67 11.45
C GLU A 336 26.56 27.73 12.49
N THR A 337 25.60 28.07 13.36
CA THR A 337 25.81 29.06 14.44
C THR A 337 26.70 28.56 15.57
N LYS A 338 27.01 27.27 15.60
CA LYS A 338 27.90 26.64 16.60
C LYS A 338 29.36 26.51 16.13
N LYS A 339 29.63 26.74 14.84
CA LYS A 339 30.98 26.83 14.27
C LYS A 339 31.44 28.27 14.25
#